data_AF-A0A1C3X8F1-F1
#
_entry.id   AF-A0A1C3X8F1-F1
#
_cell.length_a   1.000
_cell.length_b   1.000
_cell.length_c   1.000
_cell.angle_alpha   90.00
_cell.angle_beta   90.00
_cell.angle_gamma   90.00
#
_symmetry.space_group_name_H-M   'P 1'
#
loop_
_entity.id
_entity.type
_entity.pdbx_description
1 polymer ?
#
loop_
_entity_poly.entity_id
_entity_poly.type
_entity_poly.pdbx_seq_one_letter_code
_entity_poly.pdbx_strand_id
1 'polypeptide(L)'
;MDNQAQQPNREHHFCVSTAKFLFHHPQHGIVAARDPIKLADAKQYGLSPILLYGVAVARLPIRWLTFSTVTHRRTFREVLLTAWGSAQGSRGLPDILRVNRFCNGLSRVNPF
;
A
#
# COMPACT_ATOMS: atom_id res chain seq x y z
N MET A 1 -34.62 27.15 7.58
CA MET A 1 -34.42 25.69 7.56
C MET A 1 -33.16 25.44 6.76
N ASP A 2 -32.02 25.48 7.44
CA ASP A 2 -30.71 25.35 6.80
C ASP A 2 -30.43 23.89 6.48
N ASN A 3 -30.53 23.56 5.20
CA ASN A 3 -30.10 22.28 4.66
C ASN A 3 -28.56 22.27 4.65
N GLN A 4 -27.94 22.03 5.81
CA GLN A 4 -26.54 21.62 5.88
C GLN A 4 -26.45 20.26 5.19
N ALA A 5 -26.23 20.27 3.88
CA ALA A 5 -25.78 19.10 3.15
C ALA A 5 -24.54 18.59 3.90
N GLN A 6 -24.71 17.51 4.68
CA GLN A 6 -23.61 16.79 5.30
C GLN A 6 -22.57 16.55 4.21
N GLN A 7 -21.45 17.27 4.29
CA GLN A 7 -20.32 16.95 3.42
C GLN A 7 -20.04 15.46 3.67
N PRO A 8 -20.02 14.61 2.63
CA PRO A 8 -19.75 13.21 2.82
C PRO A 8 -18.40 13.10 3.52
N ASN A 9 -18.40 12.48 4.70
CA ASN A 9 -17.21 12.34 5.53
C ASN A 9 -16.07 11.80 4.64
N ARG A 10 -14.94 12.52 4.54
CA ARG A 10 -13.86 12.15 3.61
C ARG A 10 -13.14 10.94 4.16
N GLU A 11 -13.63 9.78 3.78
CA GLU A 11 -13.10 8.51 4.20
C GLU A 11 -12.00 8.04 3.25
N HIS A 12 -10.81 7.78 3.78
CA HIS A 12 -9.71 7.13 3.07
C HIS A 12 -9.44 5.75 3.65
N HIS A 13 -9.06 4.82 2.78
CA HIS A 13 -8.64 3.47 3.14
C HIS A 13 -7.14 3.37 3.00
N PHE A 14 -6.50 2.87 4.06
CA PHE A 14 -5.08 2.55 4.09
C PHE A 14 -4.91 1.04 4.22
N CYS A 15 -4.10 0.46 3.33
CA CYS A 15 -3.81 -0.96 3.32
C CYS A 15 -2.31 -1.21 3.31
N VAL A 16 -1.90 -2.22 4.07
CA VAL A 16 -0.54 -2.75 4.08
C VAL A 16 -0.61 -4.23 3.74
N SER A 17 0.14 -4.66 2.75
CA SER A 17 0.21 -6.05 2.33
C SER A 17 1.64 -6.46 2.01
N THR A 18 1.88 -7.76 1.91
CA THR A 18 3.16 -8.29 1.45
C THR A 18 3.03 -8.65 -0.03
N ALA A 19 3.98 -8.23 -0.86
CA ALA A 19 4.00 -8.62 -2.26
C ALA A 19 4.10 -10.14 -2.38
N LYS A 20 3.27 -10.73 -3.23
CA LYS A 20 3.17 -12.19 -3.38
C LYS A 20 4.30 -12.78 -4.21
N PHE A 21 4.80 -12.02 -5.18
CA PHE A 21 5.78 -12.48 -6.16
C PHE A 21 7.08 -11.71 -6.10
N LEU A 22 7.16 -10.63 -5.32
CA LEU A 22 8.33 -9.74 -5.32
C LEU A 22 9.05 -9.82 -4.00
N PHE A 23 10.37 -9.96 -4.10
CA PHE A 23 11.26 -10.08 -2.97
C PHE A 23 12.49 -9.20 -3.17
N HIS A 24 13.11 -8.81 -2.07
CA HIS A 24 14.40 -8.15 -2.06
C HIS A 24 15.51 -9.17 -1.86
N HIS A 25 16.50 -9.17 -2.76
CA HIS A 25 17.73 -9.93 -2.69
C HIS A 25 18.92 -8.97 -2.49
N PRO A 26 19.81 -9.18 -1.51
CA PRO A 26 20.91 -8.25 -1.21
C PRO A 26 21.83 -7.92 -2.38
N GLN A 27 22.03 -8.87 -3.31
CA GLN A 27 22.93 -8.70 -4.45
C GLN A 27 22.22 -8.31 -5.75
N HIS A 28 20.91 -8.55 -5.86
CA HIS A 28 20.16 -8.38 -7.11
C HIS A 28 19.05 -7.33 -7.01
N GLY A 29 18.84 -6.73 -5.83
CA GLY A 29 17.78 -5.77 -5.60
C GLY A 29 16.41 -6.45 -5.59
N ILE A 30 15.44 -5.91 -6.32
CA ILE A 30 14.08 -6.46 -6.37
C ILE A 30 14.00 -7.56 -7.42
N VAL A 31 13.62 -8.77 -6.99
CA VAL A 31 13.47 -9.94 -7.85
C VAL A 31 12.03 -10.43 -7.85
N ALA A 32 11.60 -10.96 -9.01
CA ALA A 32 10.29 -11.57 -9.19
C ALA A 32 10.41 -13.10 -9.18
N ALA A 33 9.62 -13.75 -8.33
CA ALA A 33 9.42 -15.18 -8.36
C ALA A 33 8.33 -15.54 -9.38
N ARG A 34 8.58 -16.58 -10.18
CA ARG A 34 7.60 -17.07 -11.18
C ARG A 34 6.35 -17.64 -10.50
N ASP A 35 6.55 -18.40 -9.42
CA ASP A 35 5.50 -18.99 -8.62
C ASP A 35 5.47 -18.36 -7.22
N PRO A 36 4.31 -18.30 -6.54
CA PRO A 36 4.25 -17.81 -5.18
C PRO A 36 5.07 -18.71 -4.25
N ILE A 37 6.12 -18.16 -3.66
CA ILE A 37 6.97 -18.86 -2.71
C ILE A 37 6.49 -18.55 -1.30
N LYS A 38 6.47 -19.54 -0.39
CA LYS A 38 6.17 -19.28 1.01
C LYS A 38 7.27 -18.42 1.63
N LEU A 39 6.90 -17.57 2.58
CA LEU A 39 7.86 -16.68 3.25
C LEU A 39 9.01 -17.43 3.95
N ALA A 40 8.72 -18.62 4.49
CA ALA A 40 9.72 -19.47 5.12
C ALA A 40 10.77 -19.96 4.09
N ASP A 41 10.31 -20.40 2.92
CA ASP A 41 11.17 -20.91 1.85
C ASP A 41 11.96 -19.76 1.22
N ALA A 42 11.33 -18.61 0.99
CA ALA A 42 11.99 -17.40 0.50
C ALA A 42 13.19 -16.99 1.38
N LYS A 43 13.04 -17.09 2.70
CA LYS A 43 14.12 -16.78 3.64
C LYS A 43 15.35 -17.69 3.46
N GLN A 44 15.16 -18.96 3.07
CA GLN A 44 16.27 -19.88 2.82
C GLN A 44 17.11 -19.46 1.59
N TYR A 45 16.49 -18.79 0.62
CA TYR A 45 17.16 -18.24 -0.56
C TYR A 45 17.68 -16.80 -0.35
N GLY A 46 17.70 -16.30 0.89
CA GLY A 46 18.09 -14.92 1.19
C GLY A 46 17.09 -13.87 0.66
N LEU A 47 15.87 -14.28 0.31
CA LEU A 47 14.83 -13.40 -0.20
C LEU A 47 14.02 -12.82 0.95
N SER A 48 14.00 -11.49 1.03
CA SER A 48 13.19 -10.75 1.99
C SER A 48 11.90 -10.27 1.35
N PRO A 49 10.75 -10.36 2.04
CA PRO A 49 9.49 -9.90 1.45
C PRO A 49 9.47 -8.38 1.25
N ILE A 50 8.65 -7.94 0.30
CA ILE A 50 8.39 -6.52 0.06
C ILE A 50 7.05 -6.15 0.68
N LEU A 51 7.05 -5.07 1.46
CA LEU A 51 5.84 -4.47 2.01
C LEU A 51 5.30 -3.48 0.99
N LEU A 52 4.01 -3.60 0.68
CA LEU A 52 3.24 -2.73 -0.18
C LEU A 52 2.30 -1.90 0.68
N TYR A 53 2.24 -0.60 0.40
CA TYR A 53 1.37 0.34 1.07
C TYR A 53 0.47 1.01 0.04
N GLY A 54 -0.84 0.90 0.24
CA GLY A 54 -1.83 1.52 -0.64
C GLY A 54 -2.72 2.50 0.10
N VAL A 55 -3.03 3.62 -0.55
CA VAL A 55 -4.05 4.57 -0.11
C VAL A 55 -5.11 4.69 -1.21
N ALA A 56 -6.37 4.50 -0.81
CA ALA A 56 -7.53 4.68 -1.66
C ALA A 56 -8.50 5.69 -1.02
N VAL A 57 -9.22 6.43 -1.85
CA VAL A 57 -10.38 7.19 -1.40
C VAL A 57 -11.56 6.22 -1.37
N ALA A 58 -12.44 6.31 -0.37
CA ALA A 58 -13.58 5.39 -0.25
C ALA A 58 -14.35 5.29 -1.57
N ARG A 59 -14.66 4.05 -1.96
CA ARG A 59 -15.38 3.71 -3.20
C ARG A 59 -14.63 4.03 -4.50
N LEU A 60 -13.34 4.35 -4.43
CA LEU A 60 -12.48 4.53 -5.60
C LEU A 60 -11.33 3.50 -5.60
N PRO A 61 -10.77 3.19 -6.78
CA PRO A 61 -9.53 2.43 -6.88
C PRO A 61 -8.38 3.08 -6.10
N ILE A 62 -7.34 2.29 -5.82
CA ILE A 62 -6.10 2.76 -5.19
C ILE A 62 -5.58 3.97 -5.97
N ARG A 63 -5.39 5.09 -5.28
CA ARG A 63 -4.91 6.35 -5.86
C ARG A 63 -3.41 6.53 -5.69
N TRP A 64 -2.84 5.83 -4.72
CA TRP A 64 -1.42 5.89 -4.45
C TRP A 64 -0.90 4.59 -3.88
N LEU A 65 0.27 4.18 -4.35
CA LEU A 65 0.95 2.97 -3.94
C LEU A 65 2.43 3.27 -3.73
N THR A 66 3.01 2.73 -2.67
CA THR A 66 4.46 2.67 -2.48
C THR A 66 4.85 1.32 -1.91
N PHE A 67 6.16 1.08 -1.83
CA PHE A 67 6.70 -0.14 -1.26
C PHE A 67 7.93 0.13 -0.39
N SER A 68 8.25 -0.83 0.46
CA SER A 68 9.49 -0.85 1.22
C SER A 68 9.99 -2.28 1.43
N THR A 69 11.27 -2.42 1.76
CA THR A 69 11.79 -3.70 2.27
C THR A 69 11.44 -3.85 3.76
N VAL A 70 11.55 -5.08 4.28
CA VAL A 70 11.41 -5.35 5.73
C VAL A 70 12.50 -4.66 6.55
N THR A 71 13.68 -4.45 5.99
CA THR A 71 14.82 -3.80 6.64
C THR A 71 14.65 -2.29 6.72
N HIS A 72 14.08 -1.67 5.68
CA HIS A 72 13.83 -0.23 5.59
C HIS A 72 12.33 0.06 5.60
N ARG A 73 11.64 -0.36 6.67
CA ARG A 73 10.20 -0.13 6.77
C ARG A 73 9.93 1.36 6.91
N ARG A 74 8.97 1.85 6.15
CA ARG A 74 8.45 3.21 6.33
C ARG A 74 7.43 3.21 7.44
N THR A 75 7.43 4.28 8.24
CA THR A 75 6.39 4.48 9.24
C THR A 75 5.06 4.78 8.54
N PHE A 76 3.94 4.38 9.14
CA PHE A 76 2.63 4.69 8.55
C PHE A 76 2.41 6.20 8.38
N ARG A 77 2.92 7.01 9.31
CA ARG A 77 2.85 8.47 9.23
C ARG A 77 3.52 9.01 7.98
N GLU A 78 4.76 8.59 7.70
CA GLU A 78 5.49 9.02 6.49
C GLU A 78 4.76 8.59 5.21
N VAL A 79 4.30 7.35 5.17
CA VAL A 79 3.57 6.80 4.03
C VAL A 79 2.30 7.58 3.76
N LEU A 80 1.49 7.85 4.79
CA LEU A 80 0.23 8.59 4.66
C LEU A 80 0.46 10.05 4.27
N LEU A 81 1.41 10.74 4.90
CA LEU A 81 1.73 12.12 4.54
C LEU A 81 2.25 12.23 3.11
N THR A 82 3.08 11.27 2.67
CA THR A 82 3.55 11.22 1.27
C THR A 82 2.39 10.97 0.32
N ALA A 83 1.48 10.05 0.66
CA ALA A 83 0.31 9.75 -0.14
C ALA A 83 -0.59 10.97 -0.30
N TRP A 84 -0.93 11.68 0.79
CA TRP A 84 -1.79 12.86 0.72
C TRP A 84 -1.12 14.07 0.09
N GLY A 85 0.22 14.15 0.12
CA GLY A 85 0.98 15.17 -0.59
C GLY A 85 1.13 14.90 -2.10
N SER A 86 1.11 13.63 -2.52
CA SER A 86 1.46 13.23 -3.90
C SER A 86 0.29 12.67 -4.72
N ALA A 87 -0.77 12.18 -4.08
CA ALA A 87 -1.86 11.50 -4.77
C ALA A 87 -2.79 12.50 -5.47
N GLN A 88 -2.70 12.57 -6.80
CA GLN A 88 -3.65 13.30 -7.64
C GLN A 88 -5.08 12.82 -7.34
N GLY A 89 -5.95 13.74 -6.93
CA GLY A 89 -7.35 13.45 -6.58
C GLY A 89 -7.61 13.07 -5.12
N SER A 90 -6.58 12.99 -4.28
CA SER A 90 -6.79 13.07 -2.82
C SER A 90 -7.12 14.52 -2.48
N ARG A 91 -8.30 14.79 -1.91
CA ARG A 91 -8.73 16.15 -1.56
C ARG A 91 -8.10 16.60 -0.24
N GLY A 92 -6.80 16.36 -0.05
CA GLY A 92 -6.08 16.60 1.19
C GLY A 92 -6.29 15.50 2.25
N LEU A 93 -6.20 15.88 3.53
CA LEU A 93 -6.34 14.98 4.67
C LEU A 93 -7.77 14.41 4.77
N PRO A 94 -7.95 13.12 5.10
CA PRO A 94 -9.26 12.55 5.36
C PRO A 94 -9.80 12.94 6.73
N ASP A 95 -11.12 12.96 6.85
CA ASP A 95 -11.82 13.05 8.13
C ASP A 95 -11.84 11.68 8.85
N ILE A 96 -11.85 10.59 8.07
CA ILE A 96 -11.79 9.22 8.58
C ILE A 96 -10.71 8.43 7.84
N LEU A 97 -9.77 7.84 8.59
CA LEU A 97 -8.83 6.86 8.07
C LEU A 97 -9.24 5.45 8.50
N ARG A 98 -9.64 4.62 7.56
CA ARG A 98 -9.85 3.18 7.80
C ARG A 98 -8.59 2.41 7.45
N VAL A 99 -8.02 1.74 8.44
CA VAL A 99 -6.92 0.81 8.24
C VAL A 99 -7.52 -0.57 8.00
N ASN A 100 -7.41 -1.07 6.78
CA ASN A 100 -7.91 -2.40 6.42
C ASN A 100 -6.77 -3.27 5.88
N ARG A 101 -6.81 -4.57 6.18
CA ARG A 101 -5.81 -5.54 5.72
C ARG A 101 -5.90 -5.80 4.20
N PHE A 102 -7.03 -5.45 3.56
CA PHE A 102 -7.28 -5.75 2.16
C PHE A 102 -7.91 -4.57 1.41
N CYS A 103 -7.11 -3.90 0.56
CA CYS A 103 -7.64 -3.15 -0.57
C CYS A 103 -7.71 -4.08 -1.78
N ASN A 104 -8.90 -4.26 -2.36
CA ASN A 104 -9.04 -4.89 -3.67
C ASN A 104 -8.17 -4.14 -4.69
N GLY A 105 -7.24 -4.85 -5.32
CA GLY A 105 -6.30 -4.29 -6.30
C GLY A 105 -4.82 -4.44 -5.93
N LEU A 106 -4.46 -4.51 -4.65
CA LEU A 106 -3.05 -4.62 -4.24
C LEU A 106 -2.39 -5.93 -4.70
N SER A 107 -3.17 -7.01 -4.82
CA SER A 107 -2.73 -8.33 -5.31
C SER A 107 -2.61 -8.39 -6.83
N ARG A 108 -3.12 -7.40 -7.57
CA ARG A 108 -3.12 -7.33 -9.04
C ARG A 108 -2.14 -6.28 -9.58
N VAL A 109 -1.42 -5.58 -8.71
CA VAL A 109 -0.36 -4.68 -9.15
C VAL A 109 0.83 -5.54 -9.56
N ASN A 110 0.90 -5.86 -10.85
CA ASN A 110 2.18 -6.15 -11.50
C ASN A 110 2.93 -4.82 -11.55
N PRO A 111 4.07 -4.66 -10.86
CA PRO A 111 4.90 -3.49 -11.06
C PRO A 111 5.87 -3.80 -12.20
N PHE A 112 5.36 -4.11 -13.39
CA PHE A 112 6.01 -4.03 -14.70
C PHE A 112 4.90 -4.10 -15.76
#